data_AF-A0A091BH03-F1
#
_entry.id   AF-A0A091BH03-F1
#
_cell.length_a   1.000
_cell.length_b   1.000
_cell.length_c   1.000
_cell.angle_alpha   90.00
_cell.angle_beta   90.00
_cell.angle_gamma   90.00
#
_symmetry.space_group_name_H-M   'P 1'
#
loop_
_entity.id
_entity.type
_entity.pdbx_description
1 polymer ?
#
loop_
_entity_poly.entity_id
_entity_poly.type
_entity_poly.pdbx_seq_one_letter_code
_entity_poly.pdbx_strand_id
1 'polypeptide(L)' 'MVMTEQAQVIRDLHTVSQFANKTSFTEPQLRWWIHNAETNGLASHSAIVRVGGRRVYIDPAGFDAWIRSQNARQGNAA' A
#
# COMPACT_ATOMS: atom_id res chain seq x y z
N MET A 1 -21.77 19.17 -23.12
CA MET A 1 -21.27 17.80 -22.88
C MET A 1 -19.79 17.91 -22.61
N VAL A 2 -19.38 17.93 -21.33
CA VAL A 2 -17.97 18.10 -20.97
C VAL A 2 -17.29 16.75 -21.17
N MET A 3 -16.36 16.68 -22.11
CA MET A 3 -15.48 15.53 -22.30
C MET A 3 -14.50 15.53 -21.14
N THR A 4 -14.69 14.66 -20.15
CA THR A 4 -13.77 14.52 -19.02
C THR A 4 -12.51 13.82 -19.51
N GLU A 5 -11.43 14.57 -19.66
CA GLU A 5 -10.10 14.04 -19.95
C GLU A 5 -9.64 13.17 -18.76
N GLN A 6 -9.66 11.86 -18.93
CA GLN A 6 -9.13 10.92 -17.95
C GLN A 6 -7.61 10.97 -18.05
N ALA A 7 -6.97 11.87 -17.30
CA ALA A 7 -5.51 11.87 -17.18
C ALA A 7 -5.07 10.53 -16.57
N GLN A 8 -4.26 9.78 -17.33
CA GLN A 8 -3.73 8.51 -16.84
C GLN A 8 -2.71 8.79 -15.73
N VAL A 9 -3.12 8.58 -14.47
CA VAL A 9 -2.22 8.68 -13.33
C VAL A 9 -1.27 7.48 -13.35
N ILE A 10 0.01 7.75 -13.63
CA ILE A 10 1.07 6.75 -13.48
C ILE A 10 1.22 6.47 -11.99
N ARG A 11 1.04 5.20 -11.59
CA ARG A 11 1.23 4.80 -10.19
C ARG A 11 2.71 4.83 -9.83
N ASP A 12 3.03 5.49 -8.73
CA ASP A 12 4.39 5.55 -8.18
C ASP A 12 4.71 4.26 -7.41
N LEU A 13 5.00 3.19 -8.13
CA LEU A 13 5.21 1.86 -7.55
C LEU A 13 6.66 1.67 -7.08
N HIS A 14 6.84 1.21 -5.85
CA HIS A 14 8.17 0.91 -5.28
C HIS A 14 8.30 -0.58 -5.00
N THR A 15 9.47 -1.15 -5.24
CA THR A 15 9.80 -2.45 -4.62
C THR A 15 9.82 -2.30 -3.10
N VAL A 16 9.70 -3.42 -2.37
CA VAL A 16 9.77 -3.41 -0.90
C VAL A 16 11.04 -2.72 -0.38
N SER A 17 12.18 -2.94 -1.03
CA SER A 17 13.45 -2.31 -0.66
C SER A 17 13.46 -0.81 -0.91
N GLN A 18 12.97 -0.37 -2.08
CA GLN A 18 12.85 1.06 -2.39
C GLN A 18 11.92 1.78 -1.41
N PHE A 19 10.81 1.15 -1.02
CA PHE A 19 9.87 1.73 -0.07
C PHE A 19 10.45 1.80 1.34
N ALA A 20 11.18 0.77 1.78
CA ALA A 20 11.89 0.77 3.06
C ALA A 20 12.93 1.90 3.13
N ASN A 21 13.69 2.14 2.05
CA ASN A 21 14.68 3.22 2.02
C ASN A 21 14.06 4.63 2.02
N LYS A 22 12.77 4.77 1.69
CA LYS A 22 12.06 6.05 1.63
C LYS A 22 11.22 6.34 2.88
N THR A 23 11.03 5.36 3.75
CA THR A 23 10.13 5.45 4.90
C THR A 23 10.84 5.03 6.18
N SER A 24 10.18 5.19 7.32
CA SER A 24 10.69 4.69 8.60
C SER A 24 10.43 3.19 8.79
N PHE A 25 9.82 2.49 7.82
CA PHE A 25 9.49 1.07 7.92
C PHE A 25 10.63 0.20 7.40
N THR A 26 10.98 -0.83 8.16
CA THR A 26 12.03 -1.76 7.76
C THR A 26 11.52 -2.79 6.73
N GLU A 27 12.42 -3.33 5.90
CA GLU A 27 12.05 -4.40 4.96
C GLU A 27 11.38 -5.61 5.64
N PRO A 28 11.88 -6.14 6.78
CA PRO A 28 11.21 -7.25 7.46
C PRO A 28 9.77 -6.93 7.89
N GLN A 29 9.51 -5.72 8.40
CA GLN A 29 8.16 -5.28 8.76
C GLN A 29 7.24 -5.23 7.55
N LEU A 30 7.70 -4.60 6.46
CA LEU A 30 6.93 -4.52 5.21
C LEU A 30 6.62 -5.90 4.63
N ARG A 31 7.60 -6.81 4.63
CA ARG A 31 7.40 -8.20 4.16
C ARG A 31 6.41 -8.95 5.03
N TRP A 32 6.45 -8.77 6.35
CA TRP A 32 5.48 -9.36 7.25
C TRP A 32 4.07 -8.84 6.98
N TRP A 33 3.89 -7.53 6.79
CA TRP A 33 2.57 -6.96 6.46
C TRP A 33 2.05 -7.44 5.11
N ILE A 34 2.90 -7.52 4.09
CA ILE A 34 2.54 -8.04 2.76
C ILE A 34 2.13 -9.51 2.83
N HIS A 35 2.85 -10.32 3.60
CA HIS A 35 2.53 -11.73 3.79
C HIS A 35 1.17 -11.92 4.49
N ASN A 36 0.88 -11.06 5.47
CA ASN A 36 -0.36 -11.09 6.25
C ASN A 36 -1.44 -10.15 5.70
N ALA A 37 -1.37 -9.78 4.41
CA ALA A 37 -2.21 -8.71 3.85
C ALA A 37 -3.72 -8.98 3.93
N GLU A 38 -4.12 -10.25 3.85
CA GLU A 38 -5.52 -10.67 3.96
C GLU A 38 -6.05 -10.52 5.39
N THR A 39 -5.19 -10.68 6.41
CA THR A 39 -5.59 -10.68 7.82
C THR A 39 -5.42 -9.31 8.48
N ASN A 40 -4.45 -8.51 8.04
CA ASN A 40 -4.22 -7.15 8.55
C ASN A 40 -4.98 -6.05 7.76
N GLY A 41 -5.74 -6.44 6.73
CA GLY A 41 -6.56 -5.53 5.91
C GLY A 41 -5.79 -4.70 4.88
N LEU A 42 -4.49 -4.93 4.70
CA LEU A 42 -3.67 -4.24 3.70
C LEU A 42 -4.11 -4.57 2.26
N ALA A 43 -4.58 -5.79 2.02
CA ALA A 43 -5.08 -6.22 0.71
C ALA A 43 -6.25 -5.35 0.20
N SER A 44 -7.09 -4.86 1.11
CA SER A 44 -8.28 -4.05 0.78
C SER A 44 -7.97 -2.62 0.33
N HIS A 45 -6.72 -2.15 0.45
CA HIS A 45 -6.35 -0.76 0.22
C HIS A 45 -5.59 -0.53 -1.11
N SER A 46 -5.60 -1.50 -2.03
CA SER A 46 -4.84 -1.43 -3.31
C SER A 46 -3.33 -1.15 -3.13
N ALA A 47 -2.79 -1.41 -1.93
CA ALA A 47 -1.40 -1.10 -1.57
C ALA A 47 -0.38 -2.08 -2.18
N ILE A 48 -0.82 -3.28 -2.58
CA ILE A 48 0.06 -4.36 -3.03
C ILE A 48 -0.20 -4.62 -4.51
N VAL A 49 0.82 -4.44 -5.34
CA VAL A 49 0.78 -4.76 -6.77
C VAL A 49 1.70 -5.94 -7.04
N ARG A 50 1.12 -7.07 -7.48
CA ARG A 50 1.86 -8.29 -7.83
C ARG A 50 2.03 -8.37 -9.35
N VAL A 51 3.27 -8.50 -9.81
CA VAL A 51 3.61 -8.60 -11.25
C VAL A 51 4.37 -9.90 -11.51
N GLY A 52 3.89 -10.71 -12.45
CA GLY A 52 4.56 -11.94 -12.88
C GLY A 52 4.74 -12.98 -11.76
N GLY A 53 3.84 -13.01 -10.77
CA GLY A 53 3.81 -13.99 -9.66
C GLY A 53 4.91 -13.85 -8.61
N ARG A 54 6.08 -13.26 -8.95
CA ARG A 54 7.26 -13.19 -8.06
C ARG A 54 7.56 -11.78 -7.55
N ARG A 55 7.21 -10.74 -8.31
CA ARG A 55 7.55 -9.36 -7.94
C ARG A 55 6.38 -8.71 -7.22
N VAL A 56 6.67 -8.12 -6.07
CA VAL A 56 5.73 -7.32 -5.29
C VAL A 56 6.21 -5.89 -5.27
N TYR A 57 5.29 -4.99 -5.60
CA TYR A 57 5.44 -3.56 -5.49
C TYR A 57 4.44 -3.02 -4.48
N ILE A 58 4.81 -1.94 -3.83
CA ILE A 58 3.99 -1.17 -2.90
C ILE A 58 3.56 0.10 -3.62
N ASP A 59 2.25 0.35 -3.61
CA ASP A 59 1.66 1.64 -3.98
C ASP A 59 1.58 2.52 -2.73
N PRO A 60 2.36 3.62 -2.63
CA PRO A 60 2.37 4.50 -1.47
C PRO A 60 1.00 5.06 -1.11
N ALA A 61 0.16 5.37 -2.10
CA ALA A 61 -1.16 5.95 -1.85
C ALA A 61 -2.08 4.93 -1.16
N GLY A 62 -2.07 3.68 -1.65
CA GLY A 62 -2.80 2.60 -1.01
C GLY A 62 -2.25 2.25 0.37
N PHE A 63 -0.92 2.27 0.52
CA PHE A 63 -0.27 1.99 1.79
C PHE A 63 -0.60 3.05 2.86
N ASP A 64 -0.55 4.33 2.51
CA ASP A 64 -0.93 5.43 3.42
C ASP A 64 -2.39 5.34 3.85
N ALA A 65 -3.30 5.02 2.91
CA ALA A 65 -4.71 4.79 3.23
C ALA A 65 -4.89 3.65 4.25
N TRP A 66 -4.11 2.57 4.12
CA TRP A 66 -4.11 1.49 5.10
C TRP A 66 -3.57 1.93 6.47
N ILE A 67 -2.46 2.68 6.53
CA ILE A 67 -1.94 3.20 7.81
C ILE A 67 -2.98 4.05 8.53
N ARG A 68 -3.69 4.93 7.80
CA ARG A 68 -4.77 5.75 8.37
C ARG A 68 -5.92 4.90 8.92
N SER A 69 -6.29 3.81 8.23
CA SER A 69 -7.35 2.91 8.72
C SER A 69 -6.94 2.12 9.97
N GLN A 70 -5.64 1.82 10.13
CA GLN A 70 -5.13 1.24 11.38
C GLN A 70 -5.30 2.20 12.56
N ASN A 71 -4.98 3.49 12.36
CA ASN A 71 -5.17 4.52 13.40
C ASN A 71 -6.65 4.72 13.75
N ALA A 72 -7.53 4.73 12.74
CA ALA A 72 -8.97 4.87 12.95
C ALA A 72 -9.58 3.66 13.71
N ARG A 73 -9.08 2.44 13.47
CA ARG A 73 -9.49 1.25 14.26
C ARG A 73 -9.11 1.37 15.72
N GLN A 74 -7.99 2.01 16.05
CA GLN A 74 -7.57 2.22 17.44
C GLN A 74 -8.38 3.33 18.13
N GLY A 75 -8.84 4.33 17.37
CA GLY A 75 -9.65 5.46 17.88
C GLY A 75 -11.11 5.14 18.21
N ASN A 76 -11.58 3.91 18.01
CA ASN A 76 -12.96 3.47 18.31
C ASN A 76 -13.04 2.56 19.55
N ALA A 77 -11.98 2.55 20.37
CA ALA A 77 -11.89 1.79 21.63
C ALA A 77 -11.68 2.71 22.85
N ALA A 78 -12.18 3.95 22.80
CA ALA A 78 -12.19 4.91 23.89
C ALA A 78 -13.62 5.35 24.21
#